data_AF-C9W175-F1
#
_entry.id   AF-C9W175-F1
#
_cell.length_a   1.000
_cell.length_b   1.000
_cell.length_c   1.000
_cell.angle_alpha   90.00
_cell.angle_beta   90.00
_cell.angle_gamma   90.00
#
_symmetry.space_group_name_H-M   'P 1'
#
loop_
_entity.id
_entity.type
_entity.pdbx_description
1 polymer ?
#
loop_
_entity_poly.entity_id
_entity_poly.type
_entity_poly.pdbx_seq_one_letter_code
_entity_poly.pdbx_strand_id
1 'polypeptide(L)'
;MDTTYDSTFYDKDFVEDTLREEPLRDYSRSILSKSVVFPNWYVTGFTDAEGSFSINVKTTATDKIKVGLQYKVTQLASSEEVLHDLVDYFKVGNVHIDNRSTGTLKYQVQDLVSIRERILPHFEEYPLQTSKALDYKDWSKAVDLLTNKWHYQTEGKQLLFDIKQSMNNARPSGGITWMIFVILLNYTGYKDLLMEKDHFNFG
;
A
#
# COMPACT_ATOMS: atom_id res chain seq x y z
N MET A 1 55.67 13.60 1.71
CA MET A 1 54.46 14.38 1.36
C MET A 1 53.64 14.45 2.62
N ASP A 2 53.77 15.58 3.31
CA ASP A 2 53.06 15.87 4.56
C ASP A 2 51.72 16.51 4.17
N THR A 3 50.61 15.91 4.62
CA THR A 3 49.26 16.43 4.33
C THR A 3 48.72 17.01 5.62
N THR A 4 49.17 18.22 5.93
CA THR A 4 48.62 18.98 7.04
C THR A 4 47.23 19.46 6.63
N TYR A 5 46.21 18.93 7.31
CA TYR A 5 44.80 19.30 7.13
C TYR A 5 44.61 20.77 7.51
N ASP A 6 44.26 21.60 6.53
CA ASP A 6 43.94 23.01 6.74
C ASP A 6 42.50 23.17 7.24
N SER A 7 42.35 23.38 8.54
CA SER A 7 41.06 23.59 9.20
C SER A 7 40.50 25.00 9.04
N THR A 8 41.14 25.88 8.26
CA THR A 8 40.72 27.28 8.09
C THR A 8 39.70 27.49 6.96
N PHE A 9 39.31 26.43 6.24
CA PHE A 9 38.32 26.52 5.15
C PHE A 9 36.87 26.68 5.63
N TYR A 10 36.58 26.38 6.90
CA TYR A 10 35.28 26.71 7.49
C TYR A 10 35.39 28.03 8.24
N ASP A 11 34.82 29.06 7.62
CA ASP A 11 34.60 30.35 8.26
C ASP A 11 33.81 30.12 9.56
N LYS A 12 34.30 30.65 10.69
CA LYS A 12 33.70 30.42 12.02
C LYS A 12 32.23 30.85 12.06
N ASP A 13 31.86 31.78 11.19
CA ASP A 13 30.52 32.30 11.05
C ASP A 13 29.52 31.28 10.46
N PHE A 14 29.98 30.31 9.66
CA PHE A 14 29.11 29.27 9.08
C PHE A 14 28.63 28.26 10.14
N VAL A 15 29.48 27.93 11.10
CA VAL A 15 29.15 26.98 12.17
C VAL A 15 28.25 27.63 13.22
N GLU A 16 28.45 28.92 13.53
CA GLU A 16 27.59 29.65 14.46
C GLU A 16 26.19 29.93 13.91
N ASP A 17 26.04 30.22 12.61
CA ASP A 17 24.70 30.38 12.00
C ASP A 17 23.91 29.07 11.93
N THR A 18 24.58 27.91 11.89
CA THR A 18 23.93 26.60 11.91
C THR A 18 23.42 26.20 13.31
N LEU A 19 23.98 26.78 14.37
CA LEU A 19 23.64 26.50 15.77
C LEU A 19 22.72 27.55 16.41
N ARG A 20 22.31 28.57 15.66
CA ARG A 20 21.15 29.38 16.03
C ARG A 20 19.90 28.52 15.81
N GLU A 21 19.49 27.85 16.88
CA GLU A 21 18.13 27.31 17.00
C GLU A 21 17.15 28.50 16.96
N GLU A 22 16.86 28.98 15.75
CA GLU A 22 15.66 29.77 15.51
C GLU A 22 14.50 28.94 16.06
N PRO A 23 13.71 29.44 17.02
CA PRO A 23 12.57 28.70 17.54
C PRO A 23 11.74 28.32 16.32
N LEU A 24 11.54 27.01 16.09
CA LEU A 24 10.79 26.49 14.95
C LEU A 24 9.52 27.33 14.84
N ARG A 25 9.54 28.30 13.91
CA ARG A 25 8.36 29.09 13.58
C ARG A 25 7.30 28.05 13.30
N ASP A 26 6.13 28.20 13.89
CA ASP A 26 4.94 27.37 13.66
C ASP A 26 4.49 27.53 12.18
N TYR A 27 5.35 27.06 11.26
CA TYR A 27 5.15 27.01 9.82
C TYR A 27 4.04 26.03 9.49
N SER A 28 3.83 25.04 10.37
CA SER A 28 2.74 24.06 10.38
C SER A 28 1.40 24.74 10.09
N ARG A 29 0.99 25.72 10.90
CA ARG A 29 -0.35 26.32 10.73
C ARG A 29 -0.54 27.10 9.42
N SER A 30 0.51 27.68 8.87
CA SER A 30 0.42 28.47 7.64
C SER A 30 0.33 27.60 6.37
N ILE A 31 1.02 26.45 6.35
CA ILE A 31 0.97 25.49 5.23
C ILE A 31 -0.35 24.69 5.25
N LEU A 32 -0.88 24.40 6.43
CA LEU A 32 -2.15 23.65 6.62
C LEU A 32 -3.41 24.42 6.23
N SER A 33 -3.32 25.74 6.00
CA SER A 33 -4.47 26.57 5.59
C SER A 33 -4.80 26.46 4.09
N LYS A 34 -3.91 25.86 3.30
CA LYS A 34 -4.11 25.67 1.87
C LYS A 34 -4.68 24.27 1.65
N SER A 35 -5.75 24.12 0.87
CA SER A 35 -6.22 22.81 0.44
C SER A 35 -5.11 22.14 -0.39
N VAL A 36 -4.31 21.28 0.24
CA VAL A 36 -3.26 20.55 -0.44
C VAL A 36 -3.93 19.43 -1.21
N VAL A 37 -4.07 19.61 -2.52
CA VAL A 37 -4.41 18.48 -3.39
C VAL A 37 -3.13 17.66 -3.55
N PHE A 38 -3.10 16.48 -2.95
CA PHE A 38 -1.95 15.59 -3.14
C PHE A 38 -1.77 15.26 -4.62
N PRO A 39 -0.56 15.45 -5.18
CA PRO A 39 -0.25 14.91 -6.50
C PRO A 39 -0.43 13.39 -6.49
N ASN A 40 -0.93 12.81 -7.58
CA ASN A 40 -1.21 11.37 -7.63
C ASN A 40 0.05 10.53 -7.31
N TRP A 41 1.20 10.91 -7.86
CA TRP A 41 2.49 10.26 -7.57
C TRP A 41 2.96 10.41 -6.12
N TYR A 42 2.54 11.45 -5.39
CA TYR A 42 2.82 11.57 -3.96
C TYR A 42 2.10 10.46 -3.19
N VAL A 43 0.83 10.20 -3.51
CA VAL A 43 0.04 9.14 -2.86
C VAL A 43 0.59 7.76 -3.18
N THR A 44 1.01 7.52 -4.43
CA THR A 44 1.69 6.29 -4.82
C THR A 44 2.99 6.10 -4.05
N GLY A 45 3.87 7.11 -4.02
CA GLY A 45 5.15 7.05 -3.32
C GLY A 45 4.98 6.87 -1.81
N PHE A 46 4.01 7.56 -1.21
CA PHE A 46 3.69 7.41 0.21
C PHE A 46 3.16 6.01 0.53
N THR A 47 2.33 5.45 -0.35
CA THR A 47 1.88 4.05 -0.25
C THR A 47 3.04 3.08 -0.40
N ASP A 48 3.98 3.34 -1.31
CA ASP A 48 5.19 2.53 -1.50
C ASP A 48 6.06 2.49 -0.24
N ALA A 49 6.04 3.52 0.60
CA ALA A 49 6.74 3.54 1.88
C ALA A 49 5.90 2.93 3.03
N GLU A 50 4.71 3.47 3.28
CA GLU A 50 3.93 3.26 4.52
C GLU A 50 2.65 2.43 4.31
N GLY A 51 2.30 2.14 3.07
CA GLY A 51 1.09 1.42 2.72
C GLY A 51 1.19 -0.09 2.94
N SER A 52 0.02 -0.72 3.08
CA SER A 52 -0.09 -2.17 3.22
C SER A 52 -1.38 -2.69 2.59
N PHE A 53 -1.25 -3.80 1.85
CA PHE A 53 -2.35 -4.56 1.28
C PHE A 53 -2.47 -5.90 2.00
N SER A 54 -3.66 -6.23 2.49
CA SER A 54 -3.85 -7.45 3.26
C SER A 54 -5.16 -8.17 2.93
N ILE A 55 -5.09 -9.50 3.07
CA ILE A 55 -6.21 -10.43 2.96
C ILE A 55 -6.36 -11.13 4.30
N ASN A 56 -7.53 -11.02 4.91
CA ASN A 56 -7.90 -11.68 6.15
C ASN A 56 -8.94 -12.75 5.85
N VAL A 57 -8.61 -14.02 6.13
CA VAL A 57 -9.54 -15.14 5.95
C VAL A 57 -9.85 -15.72 7.32
N LYS A 58 -11.15 -15.83 7.64
CA LYS A 58 -11.66 -16.44 8.87
C LYS A 58 -12.63 -17.55 8.52
N THR A 59 -12.42 -18.74 9.03
CA THR A 59 -13.39 -19.83 8.93
C THR A 59 -14.44 -19.67 10.03
N THR A 60 -15.71 -19.79 9.67
CA THR A 60 -16.83 -19.79 10.61
C THR A 60 -17.10 -21.19 11.13
N ALA A 61 -17.86 -21.31 12.21
CA ALA A 61 -18.32 -22.61 12.74
C ALA A 61 -19.13 -23.47 11.73
N THR A 62 -19.56 -22.89 10.61
CA THR A 62 -20.31 -23.57 9.53
C THR A 62 -19.47 -23.86 8.30
N ASP A 63 -18.13 -23.86 8.41
CA ASP A 63 -17.16 -24.01 7.31
C ASP A 63 -17.29 -22.99 6.16
N LYS A 64 -18.08 -21.94 6.38
CA LYS A 64 -18.10 -20.77 5.50
C LYS A 64 -16.89 -19.91 5.82
N ILE A 65 -16.17 -19.47 4.79
CA ILE A 65 -15.09 -18.51 4.94
C ILE A 65 -15.65 -17.08 4.91
N LYS A 66 -15.14 -16.22 5.79
CA LYS A 66 -15.29 -14.77 5.71
C LYS A 66 -13.96 -14.20 5.28
N VAL A 67 -14.00 -13.42 4.20
CA VAL A 67 -12.82 -12.79 3.62
C VAL A 67 -12.95 -11.29 3.80
N GLY A 68 -11.93 -10.67 4.38
CA GLY A 68 -11.79 -9.22 4.47
C GLY A 68 -10.57 -8.77 3.69
N LEU A 69 -10.75 -7.78 2.82
CA LEU A 69 -9.65 -7.10 2.14
C LEU A 69 -9.39 -5.77 2.86
N GLN A 70 -8.13 -5.36 2.91
CA GLN A 70 -7.78 -4.05 3.46
C GLN A 70 -6.61 -3.46 2.70
N TYR A 71 -6.81 -2.22 2.25
CA TYR A 71 -5.73 -1.26 2.02
C TYR A 71 -5.62 -0.37 3.25
N LYS A 72 -4.40 -0.19 3.78
CA LYS A 72 -4.16 0.71 4.91
C LYS A 72 -2.85 1.47 4.76
N VAL A 73 -2.79 2.64 5.39
CA VAL A 73 -1.56 3.42 5.62
C VAL A 73 -1.52 3.74 7.10
N THR A 74 -0.42 3.42 7.78
CA THR A 74 -0.26 3.63 9.23
C THR A 74 0.68 4.82 9.47
N GLN A 75 0.39 5.64 10.48
CA GLN A 75 1.29 6.71 10.89
C GLN A 75 1.16 7.03 12.38
N LEU A 76 2.14 7.71 12.97
CA LEU A 76 2.06 8.21 14.35
C LEU A 76 0.95 9.26 14.49
N ALA A 77 0.32 9.32 15.66
CA ALA A 77 -0.75 10.29 15.95
C ALA A 77 -0.30 11.75 15.82
N SER A 78 1.00 12.04 16.00
CA SER A 78 1.57 13.37 15.77
C SER A 78 1.57 13.81 14.30
N SER A 79 1.24 12.90 13.38
CA SER A 79 1.16 13.17 11.94
C SER A 79 -0.16 12.64 11.38
N GLU A 80 -1.24 12.73 12.16
CA GLU A 80 -2.56 12.23 11.75
C GLU A 80 -3.18 12.97 10.55
N GLU A 81 -2.79 14.23 10.34
CA GLU A 81 -3.29 15.09 9.27
C GLU A 81 -3.12 14.43 7.89
N VAL A 82 -1.97 13.80 7.62
CA VAL A 82 -1.72 13.09 6.35
C VAL A 82 -2.71 11.94 6.12
N LEU A 83 -3.19 11.30 7.19
CA LEU A 83 -4.18 10.22 7.08
C LEU A 83 -5.56 10.77 6.73
N HIS A 84 -5.91 11.96 7.23
CA HIS A 84 -7.14 12.66 6.86
C HIS A 84 -7.07 13.21 5.43
N ASP A 85 -5.91 13.70 5.01
CA ASP A 85 -5.68 14.10 3.62
C ASP A 85 -5.86 12.92 2.65
N LEU A 86 -5.53 11.68 3.05
CA LEU A 86 -5.82 10.47 2.26
C LEU A 86 -7.32 10.18 2.17
N VAL A 87 -8.09 10.42 3.24
CA VAL A 87 -9.57 10.33 3.18
C VAL A 87 -10.10 11.34 2.17
N ASP A 88 -9.58 12.56 2.20
CA ASP A 88 -9.97 13.60 1.25
C ASP A 88 -9.50 13.35 -0.17
N TYR A 89 -8.33 12.76 -0.37
CA TYR A 89 -7.83 12.42 -1.69
C TYR A 89 -8.66 11.29 -2.33
N PHE A 90 -8.82 10.16 -1.62
CA PHE A 90 -9.55 9.02 -2.14
C PHE A 90 -11.07 9.20 -2.07
N LYS A 91 -11.58 10.11 -1.23
CA LYS A 91 -13.02 10.30 -0.95
C LYS A 91 -13.71 9.06 -0.38
N VAL A 92 -12.92 8.13 0.16
CA VAL A 92 -13.36 6.88 0.80
C VAL A 92 -12.40 6.50 1.92
N GLY A 93 -12.82 5.57 2.78
CA GLY A 93 -12.04 5.11 3.91
C GLY A 93 -12.21 5.98 5.15
N ASN A 94 -11.59 5.54 6.23
CA ASN A 94 -11.68 6.21 7.54
C ASN A 94 -10.36 6.08 8.30
N VAL A 95 -10.12 7.02 9.22
CA VAL A 95 -8.99 7.00 10.15
C VAL A 95 -9.40 6.35 11.47
N HIS A 96 -8.60 5.42 11.95
CA HIS A 96 -8.79 4.75 13.24
C HIS A 96 -7.48 4.58 13.99
N ILE A 97 -7.57 4.33 15.29
CA ILE A 97 -6.43 3.90 16.08
C ILE A 97 -5.97 2.53 15.56
N ASP A 98 -4.69 2.43 15.20
CA ASP A 98 -4.07 1.17 14.79
C ASP A 98 -3.54 0.44 16.01
N ASN A 99 -2.69 1.10 16.79
CA ASN A 99 -2.15 0.56 18.03
C ASN A 99 -1.94 1.64 19.09
N ARG A 100 -2.61 1.48 20.23
CA ARG A 100 -2.54 2.41 21.37
C ARG A 100 -1.17 2.42 22.05
N SER A 101 -0.47 1.30 22.11
CA SER A 101 0.82 1.23 22.80
C SER A 101 1.93 1.96 22.04
N THR A 102 1.85 1.96 20.71
CA THR A 102 2.80 2.67 19.83
C THR A 102 2.31 4.06 19.45
N GLY A 103 1.11 4.46 19.86
CA GLY A 103 0.53 5.76 19.50
C GLY A 103 0.29 5.94 17.99
N THR A 104 -0.05 4.86 17.28
CA THR A 104 -0.24 4.88 15.83
C THR A 104 -1.72 4.85 15.44
N LEU A 105 -2.01 5.58 14.37
CA LEU A 105 -3.28 5.61 13.67
C LEU A 105 -3.13 4.95 12.30
N LYS A 106 -4.25 4.62 11.67
CA LYS A 106 -4.29 4.15 10.28
C LYS A 106 -5.43 4.79 9.52
N TYR A 107 -5.15 5.17 8.29
CA TYR A 107 -6.16 5.27 7.24
C TYR A 107 -6.45 3.85 6.73
N GLN A 108 -7.72 3.48 6.59
CA GLN A 108 -8.10 2.18 6.04
C GLN A 108 -9.31 2.23 5.08
N VAL A 109 -9.25 1.38 4.06
CA VAL A 109 -10.37 1.05 3.17
C VAL A 109 -10.57 -0.45 3.16
N GLN A 110 -11.79 -0.90 3.44
CA GLN A 110 -12.12 -2.33 3.58
C GLN A 110 -13.33 -2.78 2.78
N ASP A 111 -14.23 -1.87 2.42
CA ASP A 111 -15.41 -2.21 1.65
C ASP A 111 -15.06 -2.42 0.18
N LEU A 112 -15.68 -3.42 -0.43
CA LEU A 112 -15.33 -3.89 -1.76
C LEU A 112 -15.64 -2.85 -2.85
N VAL A 113 -16.65 -2.00 -2.64
CA VAL A 113 -17.07 -0.96 -3.59
C VAL A 113 -15.99 0.12 -3.68
N SER A 114 -15.63 0.71 -2.54
CA SER A 114 -14.59 1.75 -2.47
C SER A 114 -13.23 1.24 -2.97
N ILE A 115 -12.88 -0.01 -2.66
CA ILE A 115 -11.65 -0.62 -3.18
C ILE A 115 -11.66 -0.64 -4.71
N ARG A 116 -12.74 -1.11 -5.33
CA ARG A 116 -12.82 -1.23 -6.79
C ARG A 116 -12.94 0.11 -7.50
N GLU A 117 -13.66 1.05 -6.92
CA GLU A 117 -13.98 2.31 -7.59
C GLU A 117 -12.94 3.41 -7.36
N ARG A 118 -12.12 3.29 -6.30
CA ARG A 118 -11.18 4.34 -5.89
C ARG A 118 -9.75 3.85 -5.73
N ILE A 119 -9.54 2.71 -5.08
CA ILE A 119 -8.19 2.22 -4.77
C ILE A 119 -7.54 1.54 -5.98
N LEU A 120 -8.22 0.58 -6.61
CA LEU A 120 -7.66 -0.11 -7.79
C LEU A 120 -7.37 0.86 -8.95
N PRO A 121 -8.29 1.78 -9.35
CA PRO A 121 -8.03 2.67 -10.47
C PRO A 121 -6.82 3.57 -10.26
N HIS A 122 -6.60 4.03 -9.03
CA HIS A 122 -5.43 4.85 -8.70
C HIS A 122 -4.12 4.09 -8.92
N PHE A 123 -3.99 2.87 -8.40
CA PHE A 123 -2.75 2.09 -8.53
C PHE A 123 -2.60 1.40 -9.90
N GLU A 124 -3.65 1.38 -10.71
CA GLU A 124 -3.57 1.03 -12.14
C GLU A 124 -2.96 2.19 -12.95
N GLU A 125 -3.44 3.42 -12.72
CA GLU A 125 -2.97 4.62 -13.42
C GLU A 125 -1.60 5.10 -12.91
N TYR A 126 -1.33 4.93 -11.61
CA TYR A 126 -0.10 5.32 -10.94
C TYR A 126 0.52 4.10 -10.23
N PRO A 127 1.18 3.19 -10.98
CA PRO A 127 1.68 1.95 -10.44
C PRO A 127 2.72 2.15 -9.34
N LEU A 128 2.65 1.30 -8.31
CA LEU A 128 3.68 1.18 -7.28
C LEU A 128 5.02 0.75 -7.91
N GLN A 129 6.11 1.28 -7.38
CA GLN A 129 7.47 1.13 -7.92
C GLN A 129 8.36 0.21 -7.07
N THR A 130 7.89 -0.20 -5.88
CA THR A 130 8.63 -1.13 -5.00
C THR A 130 8.12 -2.57 -5.11
N SER A 131 8.69 -3.49 -4.32
CA SER A 131 8.18 -4.86 -4.17
C SER A 131 6.70 -4.92 -3.76
N LYS A 132 6.16 -3.83 -3.18
CA LYS A 132 4.75 -3.66 -2.84
C LYS A 132 3.83 -3.72 -4.06
N ALA A 133 4.34 -3.43 -5.25
CA ALA A 133 3.61 -3.62 -6.50
C ALA A 133 3.20 -5.09 -6.70
N LEU A 134 4.03 -6.05 -6.28
CA LEU A 134 3.68 -7.47 -6.34
C LEU A 134 2.56 -7.81 -5.35
N ASP A 135 2.60 -7.22 -4.16
CA ASP A 135 1.56 -7.41 -3.14
C ASP A 135 0.24 -6.81 -3.59
N TYR A 136 0.25 -5.60 -4.17
CA TYR A 136 -0.92 -5.00 -4.79
C TYR A 136 -1.49 -5.88 -5.91
N LYS A 137 -0.65 -6.40 -6.82
CA LYS A 137 -1.11 -7.26 -7.92
C LYS A 137 -1.80 -8.52 -7.39
N ASP A 138 -1.20 -9.20 -6.42
CA ASP A 138 -1.79 -10.40 -5.83
C ASP A 138 -3.07 -10.06 -5.03
N TRP A 139 -3.08 -8.94 -4.33
CA TRP A 139 -4.27 -8.42 -3.64
C TRP A 139 -5.41 -8.08 -4.60
N SER A 140 -5.12 -7.47 -5.76
CA SER A 140 -6.12 -7.11 -6.77
C SER A 140 -6.82 -8.34 -7.35
N LYS A 141 -6.10 -9.46 -7.54
CA LYS A 141 -6.71 -10.76 -7.91
C LYS A 141 -7.70 -11.23 -6.85
N ALA A 142 -7.39 -11.05 -5.57
CA ALA A 142 -8.32 -11.37 -4.50
C ALA A 142 -9.56 -10.46 -4.51
N VAL A 143 -9.42 -9.17 -4.86
CA VAL A 143 -10.56 -8.27 -5.09
C VAL A 143 -11.46 -8.83 -6.19
N ASP A 144 -10.90 -9.29 -7.31
CA ASP A 144 -11.65 -9.87 -8.41
C ASP A 144 -12.39 -11.17 -8.02
N LEU A 145 -11.74 -12.05 -7.25
CA LEU A 145 -12.39 -13.28 -6.73
C LEU A 145 -13.57 -12.97 -5.80
N LEU A 146 -13.47 -11.90 -5.01
CA LEU A 146 -14.55 -11.47 -4.13
C LEU A 146 -15.69 -10.83 -4.91
N THR A 147 -15.35 -9.95 -5.85
CA THR A 147 -16.28 -9.25 -6.75
C THR A 147 -17.14 -10.23 -7.53
N ASN A 148 -16.50 -11.23 -8.12
CA ASN A 148 -17.15 -12.23 -8.94
C ASN A 148 -17.70 -13.42 -8.12
N LYS A 149 -17.68 -13.34 -6.78
CA LYS A 149 -18.21 -14.36 -5.86
C LYS A 149 -17.57 -15.76 -6.00
N TRP A 150 -16.38 -15.86 -6.61
CA TRP A 150 -15.66 -17.13 -6.80
C TRP A 150 -15.21 -17.76 -5.48
N HIS A 151 -14.99 -16.95 -4.45
CA HIS A 151 -14.64 -17.43 -3.10
C HIS A 151 -15.72 -18.32 -2.43
N TYR A 152 -16.91 -18.48 -3.02
CA TYR A 152 -17.87 -19.50 -2.58
C TYR A 152 -17.54 -20.90 -3.11
N GLN A 153 -16.83 -21.00 -4.23
CA GLN A 153 -16.42 -22.25 -4.87
C GLN A 153 -15.13 -22.77 -4.23
N THR A 154 -14.93 -24.09 -4.23
CA THR A 154 -13.76 -24.73 -3.60
C THR A 154 -12.45 -24.24 -4.21
N GLU A 155 -12.42 -24.15 -5.55
CA GLU A 155 -11.29 -23.68 -6.35
C GLU A 155 -10.98 -22.21 -6.03
N GLY A 156 -12.00 -21.35 -5.98
CA GLY A 156 -11.82 -19.94 -5.64
C GLY A 156 -11.35 -19.73 -4.19
N LYS A 157 -11.78 -20.60 -3.24
CA LYS A 157 -11.25 -20.58 -1.86
C LYS A 157 -9.78 -20.96 -1.84
N GLN A 158 -9.40 -22.03 -2.53
CA GLN A 158 -8.02 -22.49 -2.59
C GLN A 158 -7.11 -21.41 -3.21
N LEU A 159 -7.53 -20.82 -4.33
CA LEU A 159 -6.78 -19.75 -4.97
C LEU A 159 -6.61 -18.53 -4.05
N LEU A 160 -7.63 -18.17 -3.28
CA LEU A 160 -7.52 -17.09 -2.29
C LEU A 160 -6.51 -17.41 -1.18
N PHE A 161 -6.45 -18.66 -0.71
CA PHE A 161 -5.43 -19.10 0.24
C PHE A 161 -4.03 -19.05 -0.36
N ASP A 162 -3.86 -19.51 -1.59
CA ASP A 162 -2.57 -19.51 -2.31
C ASP A 162 -2.07 -18.07 -2.51
N ILE A 163 -2.96 -17.17 -2.94
CA ILE A 163 -2.68 -15.73 -3.05
C ILE A 163 -2.21 -15.19 -1.70
N LYS A 164 -2.98 -15.41 -0.62
CA LYS A 164 -2.60 -14.94 0.71
C LYS A 164 -1.22 -15.46 1.17
N GLN A 165 -0.87 -16.70 0.84
CA GLN A 165 0.41 -17.33 1.21
C GLN A 165 1.60 -16.89 0.34
N SER A 166 1.36 -16.15 -0.74
CA SER A 166 2.42 -15.66 -1.65
C SER A 166 2.63 -14.15 -1.59
N MET A 167 1.95 -13.46 -0.66
CA MET A 167 1.97 -12.01 -0.50
C MET A 167 2.79 -11.55 0.71
N ASN A 168 3.25 -10.30 0.65
CA ASN A 168 3.98 -9.61 1.71
C ASN A 168 5.17 -10.48 2.19
N ASN A 169 5.37 -10.59 3.51
CA ASN A 169 6.45 -11.39 4.10
C ASN A 169 6.35 -12.90 3.85
N ALA A 170 5.21 -13.40 3.34
CA ALA A 170 5.06 -14.81 2.98
C ALA A 170 5.62 -15.10 1.58
N ARG A 171 5.94 -14.07 0.78
CA ARG A 171 6.47 -14.23 -0.57
C ARG A 171 7.81 -14.97 -0.53
N PRO A 172 7.94 -16.13 -1.21
CA PRO A 172 9.20 -16.87 -1.24
C PRO A 172 10.32 -16.05 -1.87
N SER A 173 11.48 -16.01 -1.22
CA SER A 173 12.66 -15.22 -1.62
C SER A 173 13.52 -15.89 -2.72
N GLY A 174 13.16 -17.08 -3.19
CA GLY A 174 13.86 -17.83 -4.23
C GLY A 174 13.08 -17.89 -5.55
N GLY A 175 13.76 -17.62 -6.68
CA GLY A 175 13.21 -17.51 -8.04
C GLY A 175 12.02 -18.41 -8.36
N ILE A 176 10.84 -17.79 -8.47
CA ILE A 176 9.55 -18.45 -8.60
C ILE A 176 9.21 -18.60 -10.08
N THR A 177 9.73 -19.62 -10.74
CA THR A 177 9.14 -20.10 -12.00
C THR A 177 8.21 -21.27 -11.74
N TRP A 178 8.51 -22.14 -10.78
CA TRP A 178 7.80 -23.41 -10.62
C TRP A 178 6.46 -23.29 -9.87
N MET A 179 6.37 -22.49 -8.81
CA MET A 179 5.14 -22.38 -8.01
C MET A 179 4.04 -21.57 -8.73
N ILE A 180 4.43 -20.51 -9.45
CA ILE A 180 3.52 -19.77 -10.34
C ILE A 180 3.05 -20.66 -11.49
N PHE A 181 3.92 -21.49 -12.07
CA PHE A 181 3.54 -22.42 -13.14
C PHE A 181 2.56 -23.50 -12.65
N VAL A 182 2.74 -24.02 -11.43
CA VAL A 182 1.80 -24.98 -10.81
C VAL A 182 0.45 -24.34 -10.51
N ILE A 183 0.39 -23.11 -9.99
CA ILE A 183 -0.88 -22.41 -9.78
C ILE A 183 -1.54 -22.13 -11.14
N LEU A 184 -0.80 -21.59 -12.11
CA LEU A 184 -1.33 -21.29 -13.44
C LEU A 184 -1.81 -22.55 -14.18
N LEU A 185 -1.17 -23.70 -14.05
CA LEU A 185 -1.60 -24.93 -14.73
C LEU A 185 -2.85 -25.58 -14.12
N ASN A 186 -3.12 -25.37 -12.83
CA ASN A 186 -4.25 -26.02 -12.14
C ASN A 186 -5.57 -25.23 -12.19
N TYR A 187 -5.58 -23.97 -12.64
CA TYR A 187 -6.80 -23.16 -12.76
C TYR A 187 -7.11 -22.85 -14.23
N THR A 188 -7.42 -23.89 -15.00
CA THR A 188 -7.80 -23.78 -16.42
C THR A 188 -8.99 -22.83 -16.63
N GLY A 189 -9.97 -22.82 -15.73
CA GLY A 189 -11.15 -21.93 -15.86
C GLY A 189 -10.91 -20.45 -15.53
N TYR A 190 -9.87 -20.09 -14.77
CA TYR A 190 -9.57 -18.68 -14.45
C TYR A 190 -8.56 -18.06 -15.43
N LYS A 191 -7.70 -18.90 -16.04
CA LYS A 191 -6.82 -18.48 -17.12
C LYS A 191 -7.57 -17.85 -18.29
N ASP A 192 -8.69 -18.43 -18.70
CA ASP A 192 -9.49 -17.90 -19.80
C ASP A 192 -10.07 -16.50 -19.46
N LEU A 193 -10.39 -16.26 -18.18
CA LEU A 193 -10.92 -14.98 -17.69
C LEU A 193 -9.85 -13.87 -17.56
N LEU A 194 -8.62 -14.24 -17.20
CA LEU A 194 -7.51 -13.28 -17.10
C LEU A 194 -6.93 -12.94 -18.48
N MET A 195 -6.80 -13.94 -19.36
CA MET A 195 -6.23 -13.77 -20.70
C MET A 195 -7.15 -12.94 -21.61
N GLU A 196 -8.46 -12.88 -21.35
CA GLU A 196 -9.40 -12.02 -22.09
C GLU A 196 -9.22 -10.52 -21.78
N LYS A 197 -8.69 -10.16 -20.60
CA LYS A 197 -8.47 -8.76 -20.20
C LYS A 197 -7.11 -8.19 -20.64
N ASP A 198 -6.09 -9.03 -20.81
CA ASP A 198 -4.75 -8.61 -21.26
C ASP A 198 -4.69 -8.33 -22.79
N HIS A 199 -5.77 -8.58 -23.54
CA HIS A 199 -5.87 -8.28 -24.98
C HIS A 199 -6.40 -6.87 -25.30
N PHE A 200 -6.70 -6.02 -24.30
CA PHE A 200 -7.09 -4.62 -24.49
C PHE A 200 -6.07 -3.66 -23.86
N ASN A 201 -4.92 -3.48 -24.53
CA ASN A 201 -4.19 -2.20 -24.67
C ASN A 201 -2.76 -2.45 -25.18
N PHE A 202 -2.66 -2.70 -26.49
CA PHE A 202 -1.56 -2.18 -27.29
C PHE A 202 -2.18 -1.64 -28.58
N GLY A 203 -2.57 -0.37 -28.54
CA GLY A 203 -3.04 0.44 -29.65
C GLY A 203 -2.66 1.88 -29.40
#